data_AF-A0A0F9F494-F1
#
_entry.id   AF-A0A0F9F494-F1
#
_cell.length_a   1.000
_cell.length_b   1.000
_cell.length_c   1.000
_cell.angle_alpha   90.00
_cell.angle_beta   90.00
_cell.angle_gamma   90.00
#
_symmetry.space_group_name_H-M   'P 1'
#
loop_
_entity.id
_entity.type
_entity.pdbx_description
1 polymer ?
#
loop_
_entity_poly.entity_id
_entity_poly.type
_entity_poly.pdbx_seq_one_letter_code
_entity_poly.pdbx_strand_id
1 'polypeptide(L)' 'MIYKGCLPILNPIDLSPELQQVLDWADDFAKIKVRTNADKGGDTQIALDFKAVGTGLARTEHMFFDSLELMQQMI' A
#
# COMPACT_ATOMS: atom_id res chain seq x y z
N MET A 1 -10.75 6.64 19.13
CA MET A 1 -11.64 7.82 19.14
C MET A 1 -12.71 7.61 18.08
N ILE A 2 -13.95 8.03 18.32
CA ILE A 2 -15.05 7.96 17.35
C ILE A 2 -15.61 9.38 17.19
N TYR A 3 -15.68 9.86 15.95
CA TYR A 3 -16.13 11.20 15.62
C TYR A 3 -17.51 11.15 14.93
N LYS A 4 -18.28 12.24 15.05
CA LYS A 4 -19.56 12.40 14.35
C LYS A 4 -19.31 13.07 12.99
N GLY A 5 -19.83 12.47 11.91
CA GLY A 5 -19.73 13.00 10.54
C GLY A 5 -18.52 12.49 9.75
N CYS A 6 -18.38 12.97 8.51
CA CYS A 6 -17.26 12.62 7.64
C CYS A 6 -16.13 13.62 7.83
N LEU A 7 -15.00 13.16 8.38
CA LEU A 7 -13.78 13.95 8.42
C LEU A 7 -13.06 13.86 7.07
N PRO A 8 -12.44 14.94 6.60
CA PRO A 8 -11.62 14.88 5.40
C PRO A 8 -10.44 13.94 5.62
N ILE A 9 -10.23 13.03 4.67
CA ILE A 9 -9.02 12.20 4.62
C ILE A 9 -7.97 13.01 3.89
N LEU A 10 -6.83 13.22 4.52
CA LEU A 10 -5.71 13.92 3.93
C LEU A 10 -4.72 12.92 3.34
N ASN A 11 -4.24 13.16 2.13
CA ASN A 11 -3.18 12.38 1.52
C ASN A 11 -1.82 12.78 2.10
N PRO A 12 -1.07 11.88 2.74
CA PRO A 12 0.17 12.25 3.42
C PRO A 12 1.24 12.87 2.52
N ILE A 13 1.32 12.43 1.26
CA ILE A 13 2.28 12.94 0.26
C ILE A 13 2.02 14.42 -0.04
N ASP A 14 0.75 14.83 -0.07
CA ASP A 14 0.36 16.22 -0.36
C ASP A 14 0.60 17.17 0.84
N LEU A 15 0.95 16.63 2.01
CA LEU A 15 0.94 17.36 3.28
C LEU A 15 2.31 17.82 3.77
N SER A 16 3.43 17.24 3.32
CA SER A 16 4.74 17.62 3.85
C SER A 16 5.89 17.36 2.87
N PRO A 17 6.42 18.43 2.23
CA PRO A 17 7.69 18.38 1.51
C PRO A 17 8.86 17.89 2.38
N GLU A 18 8.83 18.16 3.69
CA GLU A 18 9.85 17.73 4.63
C GLU A 18 9.85 16.22 4.82
N LEU A 19 8.66 15.58 4.82
CA LEU A 19 8.56 14.12 4.85
C LEU A 19 9.23 13.51 3.61
N GLN A 20 8.98 14.07 2.43
CA GLN A 20 9.61 13.59 1.20
C GLN A 20 11.14 13.72 1.27
N GLN A 21 11.66 14.83 1.80
CA GLN A 21 13.09 15.03 1.96
C GLN A 21 13.74 13.98 2.88
N VAL A 22 13.08 13.63 3.98
CA VAL A 22 13.57 12.59 4.90
C VAL A 22 13.56 11.21 4.23
N LEU A 23 12.51 10.89 3.47
CA LEU A 23 12.42 9.62 2.72
C LEU A 23 13.50 9.53 1.64
N ASP A 24 13.79 10.63 0.95
CA ASP A 24 14.85 10.68 -0.06
C ASP A 24 16.23 10.41 0.56
N TRP A 25 16.53 11.02 1.71
CA TRP A 25 17.76 10.70 2.44
C TRP A 25 17.80 9.25 2.89
N ALA A 26 16.68 8.69 3.37
CA ALA A 26 16.63 7.29 3.78
C ALA A 26 16.93 6.36 2.60
N ASP A 27 16.41 6.65 1.41
CA ASP A 27 16.67 5.88 0.18
C ASP A 27 18.15 5.93 -0.24
N ASP A 28 18.83 7.07 -0.06
CA ASP A 28 20.26 7.22 -0.38
C ASP A 28 21.17 6.32 0.48
N PHE A 29 20.81 6.10 1.75
CA PHE A 29 21.58 5.23 2.66
C PHE A 29 21.12 3.77 2.66
N ALA A 30 19.94 3.47 2.11
CA ALA A 30 19.35 2.15 2.16
C ALA A 30 20.16 1.12 1.34
N LYS A 31 20.53 0.01 1.98
CA LYS A 31 21.17 -1.13 1.31
C LYS A 31 20.18 -2.16 0.75
N ILE A 32 18.95 -2.10 1.22
CA ILE A 32 17.87 -3.01 0.84
C ILE A 32 16.82 -2.26 0.03
N LYS A 33 16.07 -3.02 -0.77
CA LYS A 33 14.94 -2.47 -1.51
C LYS A 33 13.64 -2.70 -0.74
N VAL A 34 12.83 -1.65 -0.64
CA VAL A 34 11.51 -1.72 -0.04
C VAL A 34 10.48 -2.01 -1.13
N ARG A 35 9.74 -3.10 -0.94
CA ARG A 35 8.64 -3.54 -1.82
C ARG A 35 7.37 -3.58 -1.01
N THR A 36 6.22 -3.43 -1.67
CA THR A 36 4.92 -3.45 -1.00
C THR A 36 4.32 -4.84 -0.93
N ASN A 37 3.50 -5.08 0.09
CA ASN A 37 2.58 -6.20 0.12
C ASN A 37 1.22 -5.67 -0.34
N ALA A 38 0.87 -5.93 -1.59
CA ALA A 38 -0.30 -5.36 -2.24
C ALA A 38 -1.01 -6.43 -3.07
N ASP A 39 -2.30 -6.60 -2.78
CA ASP A 39 -3.12 -7.64 -3.41
C ASP A 39 -3.96 -7.05 -4.56
N LYS A 40 -4.16 -5.72 -4.60
CA LYS A 40 -4.94 -5.02 -5.63
C LYS A 40 -4.08 -3.99 -6.38
N GLY A 41 -4.47 -3.70 -7.61
CA GLY A 41 -3.77 -2.72 -8.46
C GLY A 41 -3.74 -1.32 -7.84
N GLY A 42 -4.84 -0.89 -7.22
CA GLY A 42 -4.90 0.40 -6.53
C GLY A 42 -3.93 0.51 -5.35
N ASP A 43 -3.82 -0.53 -4.54
CA ASP A 43 -2.88 -0.58 -3.41
C ASP A 43 -1.42 -0.55 -3.89
N THR A 44 -1.15 -1.20 -5.02
CA THR A 44 0.17 -1.15 -5.67
C THR A 44 0.49 0.27 -6.12
N GLN A 45 -0.46 0.96 -6.76
CA GLN A 45 -0.25 2.34 -7.22
C GLN A 45 0.09 3.27 -6.06
N ILE A 46 -0.68 3.21 -4.96
CA ILE A 46 -0.40 4.03 -3.76
C ILE A 46 1.02 3.76 -3.26
N ALA A 47 1.45 2.50 -3.19
CA ALA A 47 2.80 2.18 -2.74
C ALA A 47 3.90 2.70 -3.69
N LEU A 48 3.65 2.71 -5.00
CA LEU A 48 4.57 3.31 -5.99
C LEU A 48 4.68 4.82 -5.80
N ASP A 49 3.59 5.50 -5.42
CA ASP A 49 3.61 6.94 -5.13
C ASP A 49 4.52 7.25 -3.91
N PHE A 50 4.67 6.29 -2.98
CA PHE A 50 5.66 6.31 -1.88
C PHE A 50 7.03 5.72 -2.25
N LYS A 51 7.35 5.59 -3.55
CA LYS A 51 8.62 5.06 -4.09
C LYS A 51 8.95 3.60 -3.73
N ALA A 52 7.95 2.78 -3.36
CA ALA A 52 8.18 1.35 -3.28
C ALA A 52 8.64 0.83 -4.67
N VAL A 53 9.61 -0.08 -4.71
CA VAL A 53 10.18 -0.54 -6.00
C VAL A 53 9.40 -1.69 -6.65
N GLY A 54 8.13 -1.86 -6.27
CA GLY A 54 7.21 -2.87 -6.76
C GLY A 54 6.61 -3.74 -5.65
N THR A 55 5.87 -4.76 -6.05
CA THR A 55 5.20 -5.70 -5.12
C THR A 55 6.14 -6.84 -4.74
N GLY A 56 6.28 -7.08 -3.44
CA GLY A 56 7.08 -8.16 -2.84
C GLY A 56 6.23 -9.38 -2.47
N LEU A 57 4.97 -9.15 -2.13
CA LEU A 57 3.98 -10.20 -1.84
C LEU A 57 2.61 -9.78 -2.36
N ALA A 58 1.99 -10.65 -3.14
CA ALA A 58 0.59 -10.57 -3.50
C ALA A 58 -0.09 -11.85 -3.02
N ARG A 59 -1.06 -11.70 -2.12
CA ARG A 59 -1.85 -12.79 -1.56
C ARG A 59 -3.04 -13.03 -2.46
N THR A 60 -2.94 -14.08 -3.27
CA THR A 60 -4.00 -14.43 -4.22
C THR A 60 -5.26 -14.88 -3.50
N GLU A 61 -5.16 -15.47 -2.31
CA GLU A 61 -6.30 -15.88 -1.49
C GLU A 61 -7.22 -14.70 -1.13
N HIS A 62 -6.65 -13.51 -0.94
CA HIS A 62 -7.42 -12.30 -0.65
C HIS A 62 -8.22 -11.77 -1.84
N MET A 63 -7.84 -12.15 -3.06
CA MET A 63 -8.55 -11.74 -4.27
C MET A 63 -9.89 -12.48 -4.42
N PHE A 64 -10.09 -13.58 -3.68
CA PHE A 64 -11.28 -14.42 -3.76
C PHE A 64 -12.15 -14.38 -2.49
N PHE A 65 -11.90 -13.47 -1.54
CA PHE A 65 -12.72 -13.38 -0.32
C PHE A 65 -14.20 -13.10 -0.60
N ASP A 66 -14.50 -12.33 -1.65
CA ASP A 66 -15.87 -12.07 -2.09
C ASP A 66 -16.48 -13.24 -2.91
N SER A 67 -15.66 -14.24 -3.25
CA SER A 67 -15.99 -15.40 -4.12
C SER A 67 -15.58 -16.73 -3.49
N LEU A 68 -15.72 -16.85 -2.16
CA LEU A 68 -15.21 -17.99 -1.40
C LEU A 68 -15.78 -19.34 -1.88
N GLU A 69 -17.03 -19.34 -2.33
CA GLU A 69 -17.72 -20.53 -2.86
C GLU A 69 -17.00 -21.13 -4.07
N LEU A 70 -16.44 -20.28 -4.96
CA LEU A 70 -15.67 -20.75 -6.11
C LEU A 70 -14.36 -21.42 -5.68
N MET A 71 -13.69 -20.89 -4.65
CA MET A 71 -12.48 -21.51 -4.10
C MET A 71 -12.77 -22.87 -3.45
N GLN A 72 -13.91 -23.01 -2.77
CA GLN A 72 -14.30 -24.27 -2.11
C GLN A 72 -14.56 -25.42 -3.09
N GLN A 73 -14.99 -25.12 -4.31
CA GLN A 73 -15.21 -26.13 -5.36
C GLN A 73 -13.92 -26.67 -5.99
N MET A 74 -12.76 -26.08 -5.69
CA MET A 74 -11.47 -26.47 -6.26
C MET A 74 -10.68 -27.49 -5.40
N ILE A 75 -11.20 -27.86 -4.23
CA ILE A 75 -10.59 -28.78 -3.26
C ILE A 75 -11.36 -30.11 -3.26
#